data_AF-A0A7Y2L623-F1
#
_entry.id   AF-A0A7Y2L623-F1
#
_cell.length_a   1.000
_cell.length_b   1.000
_cell.length_c   1.000
_cell.angle_alpha   90.00
_cell.angle_beta   90.00
_cell.angle_gamma   90.00
#
_symmetry.space_group_name_H-M   'P 1'
#
loop_
_entity.id
_entity.type
_entity.pdbx_description
1 polymer ?
#
loop_
_entity_poly.entity_id
_entity_poly.type
_entity_poly.pdbx_seq_one_letter_code
_entity_poly.pdbx_strand_id
1 'polypeptide(L)'
;MIEFSCKHRFDDGEIKEWVGKVEDIKDYGNYYEIEISVNDVSNTVIVGKYSKGWFLVIPFWDVGVSLEKLDDLTGNIEKLSVVTENEVDGVTIAYALAALNRGIIQNKVSK
;
A
#
# COMPACT_ATOMS: atom_id res chain seq x y z
N MET A 1 3.93 -2.63 14.10
CA MET A 1 2.95 -3.35 13.27
C MET A 1 1.66 -2.55 13.24
N ILE A 2 1.06 -2.41 12.05
CA ILE A 2 -0.22 -1.72 11.82
C ILE A 2 -1.14 -2.72 11.13
N GLU A 3 -2.27 -3.04 11.75
CA GLU A 3 -3.29 -3.88 11.13
C GLU A 3 -4.23 -3.04 10.24
N PHE A 4 -4.68 -3.61 9.12
CA PHE A 4 -5.68 -3.00 8.24
C PHE A 4 -6.68 -4.04 7.75
N SER A 5 -7.91 -3.59 7.49
CA SER A 5 -8.97 -4.42 6.94
C SER A 5 -9.33 -3.96 5.53
N CYS A 6 -9.21 -4.88 4.57
CA CYS A 6 -9.67 -4.71 3.21
C CYS A 6 -11.14 -5.09 3.10
N LYS A 7 -11.90 -4.30 2.35
CA LYS A 7 -13.27 -4.61 1.93
C LYS A 7 -13.46 -4.10 0.51
N HIS A 8 -13.57 -5.02 -0.44
CA HIS A 8 -13.60 -4.67 -1.85
C HIS A 8 -14.69 -5.43 -2.61
N ARG A 9 -15.29 -4.76 -3.59
CA ARG A 9 -16.25 -5.37 -4.53
C ARG A 9 -15.53 -5.60 -5.85
N PHE A 10 -15.47 -6.86 -6.26
CA PHE A 10 -14.83 -7.30 -7.50
C PHE A 10 -15.77 -7.15 -8.70
N ASP A 11 -15.21 -7.26 -9.92
CA ASP A 11 -15.94 -7.09 -11.18
C ASP A 11 -17.11 -8.07 -11.36
N ASP A 12 -17.03 -9.26 -10.76
CA ASP A 12 -18.12 -10.25 -10.75
C ASP A 12 -19.25 -9.91 -9.75
N GLY A 13 -19.09 -8.83 -9.01
CA GLY A 13 -20.02 -8.34 -8.00
C GLY A 13 -19.82 -8.92 -6.61
N GLU A 14 -18.91 -9.89 -6.43
CA GLU A 14 -18.56 -10.48 -5.14
C GLU A 14 -17.92 -9.42 -4.23
N ILE A 15 -18.26 -9.43 -2.94
CA ILE A 15 -17.58 -8.62 -1.93
C ILE A 15 -16.72 -9.54 -1.09
N LYS A 16 -15.42 -9.26 -1.01
CA LYS A 16 -14.50 -9.96 -0.11
C LYS A 16 -13.94 -9.01 0.94
N GLU A 17 -13.68 -9.60 2.10
CA GLU A 17 -13.09 -8.93 3.24
C GLU A 17 -11.93 -9.79 3.74
N TRP A 18 -10.79 -9.15 4.00
CA TRP A 18 -9.62 -9.80 4.59
C TRP A 18 -8.82 -8.82 5.44
N VAL A 19 -7.96 -9.37 6.29
CA VAL A 19 -7.10 -8.59 7.18
C VAL A 19 -5.66 -8.74 6.72
N GLY A 20 -4.96 -7.61 6.66
CA GLY A 20 -3.53 -7.57 6.38
C GLY A 20 -2.80 -6.77 7.46
N LYS A 21 -1.47 -6.84 7.43
CA LYS A 21 -0.60 -6.11 8.35
C LYS A 21 0.51 -5.40 7.59
N VAL A 22 0.89 -4.23 8.10
CA VAL A 22 2.14 -3.55 7.78
C VAL A 22 3.13 -3.83 8.90
N GLU A 23 4.23 -4.46 8.55
CA GLU A 23 5.27 -4.97 9.44
C GLU A 23 6.65 -4.54 8.92
N ASP A 24 7.71 -4.83 9.70
CA ASP A 24 9.12 -4.49 9.38
C ASP A 24 9.35 -3.10 8.75
N ILE A 25 8.83 -2.05 9.40
CA ILE A 25 8.86 -0.68 8.87
C ILE A 25 10.24 -0.07 9.11
N LYS A 26 11.05 0.00 8.06
CA LYS A 26 12.38 0.63 8.07
C LYS A 26 12.31 2.04 7.51
N ASP A 27 12.75 3.01 8.30
CA ASP A 27 12.77 4.43 7.95
C ASP A 27 14.17 4.84 7.48
N TYR A 28 14.27 5.23 6.20
CA TYR A 28 15.51 5.72 5.60
C TYR A 28 15.55 7.26 5.51
N GLY A 29 14.66 7.96 6.22
CA GLY A 29 14.55 9.40 6.28
C GLY A 29 13.61 9.98 5.21
N ASN A 30 13.86 9.69 3.93
CA ASN A 30 13.06 10.18 2.80
C ASN A 30 12.13 9.13 2.16
N TYR A 31 12.29 7.87 2.54
CA TYR A 31 11.42 6.77 2.14
C TYR A 31 11.37 5.71 3.24
N TYR A 32 10.39 4.82 3.11
CA TYR A 32 10.16 3.68 3.96
C TYR A 32 10.29 2.41 3.13
N GLU A 33 10.99 1.42 3.66
CA GLU A 33 10.82 0.02 3.24
C GLU A 33 9.89 -0.63 4.25
N ILE A 34 8.84 -1.29 3.78
CA ILE A 34 7.85 -1.95 4.64
C ILE A 34 7.55 -3.34 4.10
N GLU A 35 7.15 -4.22 5.00
CA GLU A 35 6.60 -5.52 4.67
C GLU A 35 5.07 -5.47 4.80
N ILE A 36 4.37 -5.96 3.79
CA ILE A 36 2.91 -6.11 3.80
C ILE A 36 2.62 -7.60 3.85
N SER A 37 1.85 -8.06 4.83
CA SER A 37 1.52 -9.47 5.02
C SER A 37 0.01 -9.73 5.04
N VAL A 38 -0.41 -10.82 4.40
CA VAL A 38 -1.78 -11.37 4.40
C VAL A 38 -1.67 -12.89 4.47
N ASN A 39 -2.34 -13.52 5.45
CA ASN A 39 -2.34 -14.98 5.64
C ASN A 39 -0.93 -15.63 5.57
N ASP A 40 0.02 -15.08 6.32
CA ASP A 40 1.43 -15.53 6.39
C ASP A 40 2.25 -15.41 5.09
N VAL A 41 1.67 -14.84 4.03
CA VAL A 41 2.39 -14.45 2.82
C VAL A 41 2.73 -12.98 2.91
N SER A 42 3.98 -12.62 2.66
CA SER A 42 4.45 -11.25 2.75
C SER A 42 5.20 -10.78 1.50
N ASN A 43 5.10 -9.48 1.24
CA ASN A 43 5.79 -8.79 0.16
C ASN A 43 6.37 -7.47 0.66
N THR A 44 7.59 -7.16 0.22
CA THR A 44 8.25 -5.89 0.49
C THR A 44 7.77 -4.82 -0.49
N VAL A 45 7.52 -3.61 0.00
CA VAL A 45 7.35 -2.42 -0.83
C VAL A 45 8.17 -1.26 -0.29
N ILE A 46 8.56 -0.36 -1.18
CA ILE A 46 9.33 0.84 -0.84
C ILE A 46 8.51 2.05 -1.23
N VAL A 47 8.19 2.92 -0.26
CA VAL A 47 7.33 4.09 -0.46
C VAL A 47 8.00 5.35 0.02
N GLY A 48 8.00 6.40 -0.80
CA GLY A 48 8.62 7.67 -0.45
C GLY A 48 7.92 8.86 -1.10
N LYS A 49 8.23 10.05 -0.60
CA LYS A 49 7.67 11.29 -1.12
C LYS A 49 8.66 11.96 -2.08
N TYR A 50 8.14 12.54 -3.15
CA TYR A 50 8.90 13.36 -4.08
C TYR A 50 8.14 14.65 -4.41
N SER A 51 8.71 15.54 -5.23
CA SER A 51 8.20 16.90 -5.46
C SER A 51 6.78 16.98 -6.07
N LYS A 52 6.26 15.88 -6.63
CA LYS A 52 4.92 15.82 -7.24
C LYS A 52 3.95 14.83 -6.59
N GLY A 53 4.33 14.18 -5.50
CA GLY A 53 3.47 13.20 -4.83
C GLY A 53 4.29 12.13 -4.12
N TRP A 54 3.86 10.89 -4.26
CA TRP A 54 4.50 9.71 -3.70
C TRP A 54 4.97 8.76 -4.79
N PHE A 55 6.04 8.03 -4.54
CA PHE A 55 6.42 6.89 -5.36
C PHE A 55 6.29 5.62 -4.53
N LEU A 56 5.95 4.54 -5.21
CA LEU A 56 5.96 3.19 -4.67
C LEU A 56 6.78 2.31 -5.61
N VAL A 57 7.71 1.56 -5.05
CA VAL A 57 8.42 0.48 -5.75
C VAL A 57 7.99 -0.83 -5.13
N ILE A 58 7.69 -1.81 -5.99
CA ILE A 58 7.26 -3.15 -5.59
C ILE A 58 8.26 -4.14 -6.21
N PRO A 59 9.35 -4.49 -5.51
CA PRO A 59 10.45 -5.26 -6.08
C PRO A 59 10.04 -6.63 -6.64
N PHE A 60 9.07 -7.30 -6.00
CA PHE A 60 8.60 -8.62 -6.44
C PHE A 60 8.05 -8.60 -7.87
N TRP A 61 7.36 -7.53 -8.26
CA TRP A 61 6.80 -7.34 -9.60
C TRP A 61 7.73 -6.55 -10.54
N ASP A 62 8.90 -6.09 -10.06
CA ASP A 62 9.82 -5.21 -10.80
C ASP A 62 9.14 -3.92 -11.34
N VAL A 63 8.26 -3.32 -10.54
CA VAL A 63 7.50 -2.12 -10.91
C VAL A 63 7.73 -0.94 -9.98
N GLY A 64 7.65 0.26 -10.56
CA GLY A 64 7.61 1.54 -9.86
C GLY A 64 6.44 2.38 -10.33
N VAL A 65 5.65 2.93 -9.40
CA VAL A 65 4.45 3.72 -9.71
C VAL A 65 4.46 5.06 -8.97
N SER A 66 3.94 6.09 -9.63
CA SER A 66 3.64 7.37 -9.00
C SER A 66 2.21 7.36 -8.42
N LEU A 67 2.07 7.85 -7.20
CA LEU A 67 0.81 7.98 -6.48
C LEU A 67 0.60 9.45 -6.12
N GLU A 68 -0.62 9.96 -6.25
CA GLU A 68 -0.92 11.34 -5.86
C GLU A 68 -0.97 11.47 -4.32
N LYS A 69 -1.68 10.54 -3.68
CA LYS A 69 -1.82 10.44 -2.22
C LYS A 69 -1.81 8.98 -1.81
N LEU A 70 -1.29 8.70 -0.61
CA LEU A 70 -1.23 7.33 -0.07
C LEU A 70 -2.61 6.80 0.34
N ASP A 71 -3.53 7.67 0.71
CA ASP A 71 -4.88 7.32 1.18
C ASP A 71 -5.98 7.44 0.12
N ASP A 72 -5.61 7.71 -1.14
CA ASP A 72 -6.53 7.63 -2.28
C ASP A 72 -6.77 6.17 -2.68
N LEU A 73 -7.73 5.53 -2.02
CA LEU A 73 -8.02 4.11 -2.25
C LEU A 73 -8.47 3.84 -3.68
N THR A 74 -9.39 4.63 -4.24
CA THR A 74 -9.95 4.34 -5.57
C THR A 74 -8.87 4.39 -6.65
N GLY A 75 -8.10 5.49 -6.72
CA GLY A 75 -7.06 5.63 -7.73
C GLY A 75 -5.89 4.66 -7.53
N ASN A 76 -5.51 4.39 -6.27
CA ASN A 76 -4.44 3.46 -5.98
C ASN A 76 -4.84 2.02 -6.29
N ILE A 77 -6.07 1.59 -5.98
CA ILE A 77 -6.56 0.25 -6.32
C ILE A 77 -6.51 0.04 -7.83
N GLU A 78 -7.10 0.94 -8.62
CA GLU A 78 -7.10 0.81 -10.08
C GLU A 78 -5.69 0.68 -10.65
N LYS A 79 -4.78 1.56 -10.23
CA LYS A 79 -3.40 1.57 -10.73
C LYS A 79 -2.61 0.34 -10.27
N LEU A 80 -2.73 -0.03 -8.99
CA LEU A 80 -1.95 -1.11 -8.40
C LEU A 80 -2.42 -2.46 -8.94
N SER A 81 -3.72 -2.68 -9.08
CA SER A 81 -4.28 -3.91 -9.67
C SER A 81 -3.78 -4.17 -11.08
N VAL A 82 -3.54 -3.11 -11.86
CA VAL A 82 -2.98 -3.23 -13.22
C VAL A 82 -1.51 -3.65 -13.17
N VAL A 83 -0.69 -3.02 -12.33
CA VAL A 83 0.77 -3.30 -12.30
C VAL A 83 1.12 -4.59 -11.57
N THR A 84 0.27 -5.06 -10.66
CA THR A 84 0.42 -6.38 -10.03
C THR A 84 -0.18 -7.52 -10.86
N GLU A 85 -0.92 -7.18 -11.93
CA GLU A 85 -1.73 -8.11 -12.72
C GLU A 85 -2.73 -8.92 -11.86
N ASN A 86 -3.08 -8.39 -10.68
CA ASN A 86 -3.92 -9.05 -9.69
C ASN A 86 -4.63 -8.03 -8.81
N GLU A 87 -5.97 -8.05 -8.87
CA GLU A 87 -6.81 -7.11 -8.14
C GLU A 87 -6.71 -7.26 -6.61
N VAL A 88 -6.57 -8.48 -6.09
CA VAL A 88 -6.42 -8.73 -4.65
C VAL A 88 -5.11 -8.11 -4.14
N ASP A 89 -4.03 -8.24 -4.89
CA ASP A 89 -2.73 -7.65 -4.55
C ASP A 89 -2.80 -6.12 -4.62
N GLY A 90 -3.42 -5.58 -5.68
CA GLY A 90 -3.62 -4.14 -5.83
C GLY A 90 -4.41 -3.52 -4.68
N VAL A 91 -5.52 -4.16 -4.29
CA VAL A 91 -6.33 -3.77 -3.13
C VAL A 91 -5.54 -3.85 -1.85
N THR A 92 -4.81 -4.94 -1.63
CA THR A 92 -4.02 -5.16 -0.41
C THR A 92 -2.99 -4.06 -0.22
N ILE A 93 -2.23 -3.73 -1.27
CA ILE A 93 -1.21 -2.70 -1.21
C ILE A 93 -1.83 -1.31 -1.01
N ALA A 94 -2.94 -0.99 -1.70
CA ALA A 94 -3.63 0.30 -1.53
C ALA A 94 -4.09 0.53 -0.08
N TYR A 95 -4.71 -0.49 0.54
CA TYR A 95 -5.15 -0.41 1.93
C TYR A 95 -3.99 -0.34 2.92
N ALA A 96 -2.89 -1.07 2.66
CA ALA A 96 -1.68 -0.98 3.46
C ALA A 96 -1.09 0.44 3.46
N LEU A 97 -1.02 1.09 2.30
CA LEU A 97 -0.53 2.47 2.17
C LEU A 97 -1.43 3.47 2.89
N ALA A 98 -2.75 3.32 2.78
CA ALA A 98 -3.70 4.15 3.51
C ALA A 98 -3.56 3.99 5.03
N ALA A 99 -3.34 2.76 5.51
CA ALA A 99 -3.10 2.47 6.92
C ALA A 99 -1.77 3.04 7.42
N LEU A 100 -0.70 2.88 6.64
CA LEU A 100 0.61 3.48 6.92
C LEU A 100 0.53 5.01 7.03
N ASN A 101 -0.22 5.65 6.12
CA ASN A 101 -0.43 7.10 6.13
C ASN A 101 -1.04 7.56 7.46
N ARG A 102 -2.06 6.86 7.95
CA ARG A 102 -2.76 7.16 9.22
C ARG A 102 -1.91 6.85 10.46
N GLY A 103 -1.20 5.72 10.45
CA GLY A 103 -0.48 5.24 11.65
C GLY A 103 0.87 5.93 11.89
N ILE A 104 1.62 6.25 10.83
CA ILE A 104 3.02 6.69 10.97
C ILE A 104 3.27 8.05 10.32
N ILE A 105 2.79 8.27 9.10
CA ILE A 105 3.23 9.42 8.30
C ILE A 105 2.57 10.73 8.78
N GLN A 106 1.29 10.73 9.16
CA GLN A 106 0.63 11.93 9.69
C GLN A 106 1.20 12.42 11.04
N ASN A 107 1.86 11.54 11.80
CA ASN A 107 2.52 11.92 13.05
C ASN A 107 3.82 12.71 12.86
N LYS A 108 4.42 12.68 11.66
CA LYS A 108 5.66 13.41 11.33
C LYS A 108 5.45 14.76 10.64
N VAL A 109 4.31 14.98 9.97
CA VAL A 109 3.99 16.26 9.30
C VAL A 109 3.48 17.31 10.30
N SER A 110 3.17 16.90 11.53
CA SER A 110 2.67 17.75 12.61
C SER A 110 3.75 18.32 13.55
N LYS A 111 5.03 18.21 13.17
CA LYS A 111 6.17 18.74 13.95
C LYS A 111 7.04 19.67 13.11
#